data_AF-T0ZDC1-F1
#
_entry.id   AF-T0ZDC1-F1
#
_cell.length_a   1.000
_cell.length_b   1.000
_cell.length_c   1.000
_cell.angle_alpha   90.00
_cell.angle_beta   90.00
_cell.angle_gamma   90.00
#
_symmetry.space_group_name_H-M   'P 1'
#
loop_
_entity.id
_entity.type
_entity.pdbx_description
1 polymer ?
#
loop_
_entity_poly.entity_id
_entity_poly.type
_entity_poly.pdbx_seq_one_letter_code
_entity_poly.pdbx_strand_id
1 'polypeptide(L)'
;LDEGMVKIISADDLLLGLSSVFKPELVIFFTDVDGIFDKDPKTSSGAKLLKTIDRNISFHEVNNDVTGGMKSKYEKILKIRKHSGKVVVMNGNNPERLQNIGKEDFIGTVI
;
A
#
# COMPACT_ATOMS: atom_id res chain seq x y z
N LEU A 1 1.19 34.03 -2.39
CA LEU A 1 1.66 32.71 -2.84
C LEU A 1 3.14 32.92 -3.11
N ASP A 2 4.01 32.44 -2.22
CA ASP A 2 5.45 32.69 -2.33
C ASP A 2 5.98 31.99 -3.59
N GLU A 3 6.44 32.80 -4.55
CA GLU A 3 7.12 32.34 -5.75
C GLU A 3 8.45 31.67 -5.34
N GLY A 4 8.60 30.38 -5.71
CA GLY A 4 9.90 29.69 -5.70
C GLY A 4 10.15 28.70 -4.56
N MET A 5 9.19 28.36 -3.71
CA MET A 5 9.42 27.37 -2.65
C MET A 5 9.40 25.93 -3.20
N VAL A 6 10.58 25.35 -3.43
CA VAL A 6 10.74 23.94 -3.79
C VAL A 6 10.69 23.10 -2.52
N LYS A 7 9.83 22.07 -2.50
CA LYS A 7 9.70 21.14 -1.38
C LYS A 7 9.94 19.71 -1.85
N ILE A 8 10.70 18.95 -1.06
CA ILE A 8 10.79 17.49 -1.22
C ILE A 8 9.49 16.88 -0.70
N ILE A 9 8.82 16.11 -1.56
CA ILE A 9 7.60 15.37 -1.22
C ILE A 9 7.86 13.88 -1.33
N SER A 10 7.25 13.08 -0.46
CA SER A 10 7.30 11.62 -0.61
C SER A 10 6.46 11.18 -1.80
N ALA A 11 6.81 10.05 -2.41
CA ALA A 11 6.02 9.45 -3.49
C ALA A 11 4.57 9.18 -3.05
N ASP A 12 4.37 8.74 -1.80
CA ASP A 12 3.05 8.46 -1.25
C ASP A 12 2.20 9.75 -1.10
N ASP A 13 2.82 10.88 -0.74
CA ASP A 13 2.12 12.17 -0.66
C ASP A 13 1.72 12.68 -2.05
N LEU A 14 2.63 12.56 -3.02
CA LEU A 14 2.35 12.88 -4.41
C LEU A 14 1.18 12.02 -4.93
N LEU A 15 1.22 10.72 -4.67
CA LEU A 15 0.20 9.77 -5.13
C LEU A 15 -1.16 10.02 -4.47
N LEU A 16 -1.19 10.45 -3.21
CA LEU A 16 -2.42 10.90 -2.55
C LEU A 16 -3.01 12.13 -3.24
N GLY A 17 -2.17 13.13 -3.54
CA GLY A 17 -2.58 14.32 -4.29
C GLY A 17 -3.14 13.94 -5.67
N LEU A 18 -2.38 13.16 -6.45
CA LEU A 18 -2.80 12.69 -7.78
C LEU A 18 -4.11 11.90 -7.72
N SER A 19 -4.25 10.97 -6.76
CA SER A 19 -5.45 10.16 -6.61
C SER A 19 -6.68 11.02 -6.29
N SER A 20 -6.50 12.08 -5.49
CA SER A 20 -7.58 13.01 -5.14
C SER A 20 -8.12 13.77 -6.35
N VAL A 21 -7.29 14.00 -7.37
CA VAL A 21 -7.65 14.73 -8.61
C VAL A 21 -8.15 13.77 -9.69
N PHE A 22 -7.38 12.73 -10.01
CA PHE A 22 -7.62 11.88 -11.18
C PHE A 22 -8.58 10.71 -10.93
N LYS A 23 -8.86 10.38 -9.66
CA LYS A 23 -9.76 9.28 -9.27
C LYS A 23 -9.45 7.94 -9.96
N PRO A 24 -8.21 7.41 -9.84
CA PRO A 24 -7.79 6.23 -10.60
C PRO A 24 -8.59 4.98 -10.23
N GLU A 25 -8.88 4.13 -11.21
CA GLU A 25 -9.53 2.84 -10.95
C GLU A 25 -8.62 1.87 -10.18
N LEU A 26 -7.31 1.97 -10.39
CA LEU A 26 -6.30 1.11 -9.77
C LEU A 26 -5.06 1.93 -9.39
N VAL A 27 -4.57 1.70 -8.17
CA VAL A 27 -3.27 2.18 -7.69
C VAL A 27 -2.45 0.98 -7.23
N ILE A 28 -1.18 0.92 -7.62
CA ILE A 28 -0.27 -0.19 -7.28
C ILE A 28 0.93 0.37 -6.52
N PHE A 29 1.17 -0.17 -5.33
CA PHE A 29 2.36 0.06 -4.54
C PHE A 29 3.30 -1.13 -4.68
N PHE A 30 4.54 -0.85 -5.10
CA PHE A 30 5.61 -1.84 -5.08
C PHE A 30 6.37 -1.80 -3.75
N THR A 31 6.59 -2.98 -3.20
CA THR A 31 7.39 -3.23 -2.00
C THR A 31 8.49 -4.23 -2.33
N ASP A 32 9.45 -4.41 -1.43
CA ASP A 32 10.48 -5.46 -1.55
C ASP A 32 10.06 -6.80 -0.92
N VAL A 33 8.81 -6.87 -0.46
CA VAL A 33 8.12 -8.07 0.06
C VAL A 33 6.78 -8.24 -0.65
N ASP A 34 6.14 -9.40 -0.44
CA ASP A 34 4.95 -9.82 -1.20
C ASP A 34 3.68 -8.99 -1.00
N GLY A 35 3.62 -8.14 0.02
CA GLY A 35 2.48 -7.26 0.28
C GLY A 35 2.52 -6.74 1.72
N ILE A 36 1.35 -6.58 2.33
CA ILE A 36 1.22 -6.20 3.74
C ILE A 36 1.09 -7.48 4.58
N PHE A 37 1.93 -7.59 5.60
CA PHE A 37 1.93 -8.70 6.55
C PHE A 37 1.42 -8.24 7.93
N ASP A 38 0.98 -9.20 8.75
CA ASP A 38 0.59 -8.96 10.15
C ASP A 38 1.75 -8.56 11.08
N LYS A 39 2.99 -8.82 10.65
CA LYS A 39 4.28 -8.46 11.28
C LYS A 39 5.38 -8.42 10.22
N ASP A 40 6.59 -7.97 10.55
CA ASP A 40 7.68 -7.89 9.57
C ASP A 40 8.10 -9.31 9.08
N PRO A 41 7.89 -9.65 7.80
CA PRO A 41 8.23 -10.97 7.26
C PRO A 41 9.74 -11.21 7.15
N LYS A 42 10.58 -10.18 7.28
CA LYS A 42 12.04 -10.32 7.24
C LYS A 42 12.61 -10.77 8.57
N THR A 43 11.93 -10.49 9.68
CA THR A 43 12.39 -10.80 11.04
C THR A 43 11.55 -11.88 11.71
N SER A 44 10.32 -12.11 11.24
CA SER A 44 9.38 -13.06 11.85
C SER A 44 9.00 -14.18 10.88
N SER A 45 9.49 -15.39 11.14
CA SER A 45 9.20 -16.59 10.33
C SER A 45 7.72 -17.01 10.28
N GLY A 46 6.89 -16.50 11.19
CA GLY A 46 5.44 -16.72 11.24
C GLY A 46 4.61 -15.55 10.71
N ALA A 47 5.19 -14.64 9.94
CA ALA A 47 4.45 -13.53 9.33
C ALA A 47 3.46 -14.02 8.29
N LYS A 48 2.23 -13.51 8.34
CA LYS A 48 1.13 -13.89 7.45
C LYS A 48 0.80 -12.74 6.52
N LEU A 49 0.80 -13.03 5.22
CA LEU A 49 0.37 -12.08 4.20
C LEU A 49 -1.13 -11.80 4.34
N LEU A 50 -1.49 -10.53 4.49
CA LEU A 50 -2.86 -10.07 4.50
C LEU A 50 -3.32 -9.94 3.05
N LYS A 51 -3.92 -11.00 2.48
CA LYS A 51 -4.34 -11.01 1.07
C LYS A 51 -5.40 -9.95 0.75
N THR A 52 -6.27 -9.66 1.71
CA THR A 52 -7.34 -8.67 1.57
C THR A 52 -7.45 -7.87 2.85
N ILE A 53 -7.54 -6.55 2.71
CA ILE A 53 -7.78 -5.64 3.81
C ILE A 53 -9.04 -4.87 3.50
N ASP A 54 -10.13 -5.21 4.20
CA ASP A 54 -11.37 -4.48 4.08
C ASP A 54 -11.31 -3.13 4.81
N ARG A 55 -12.17 -2.20 4.38
CA ARG A 55 -12.30 -0.85 4.96
C ARG A 55 -12.54 -0.84 6.48
N ASN A 56 -13.05 -1.94 7.03
CA ASN A 56 -13.41 -2.10 8.44
C ASN A 56 -12.31 -2.77 9.28
N ILE A 57 -11.21 -3.25 8.67
CA ILE A 57 -10.09 -3.81 9.43
C ILE A 57 -9.36 -2.64 10.09
N SER A 58 -9.77 -2.38 11.32
CA SER A 58 -9.13 -1.41 12.20
C SER A 58 -7.71 -1.88 12.52
N PHE A 59 -6.79 -0.93 12.52
CA PHE A 59 -5.37 -0.96 12.86
C PHE A 59 -4.94 -1.90 14.03
N HIS A 60 -5.85 -2.41 14.84
CA HIS A 60 -5.54 -3.18 16.06
C HIS A 60 -4.89 -4.54 15.83
N GLU A 61 -5.04 -5.20 14.67
CA GLU A 61 -4.40 -6.51 14.45
C GLU A 61 -3.00 -6.44 13.82
N VAL A 62 -2.66 -5.35 13.12
CA VAL A 62 -1.37 -5.17 12.42
C VAL A 62 -0.33 -4.44 13.31
N ASN A 63 -0.72 -4.07 14.52
CA ASN A 63 -0.05 -3.07 15.34
C ASN A 63 1.24 -3.51 16.02
N ASN A 64 1.48 -4.81 16.16
CA ASN A 64 2.55 -5.25 17.05
C ASN A 64 3.97 -5.09 16.46
N ASP A 65 4.13 -4.80 15.17
CA ASP A 65 5.47 -4.74 14.58
C ASP A 65 5.61 -3.88 13.31
N VAL A 66 4.74 -2.89 13.10
CA VAL A 66 4.95 -1.91 12.01
C VAL A 66 5.83 -0.77 12.51
N THR A 67 7.05 -0.68 11.97
CA THR A 67 7.89 0.52 12.11
C THR A 67 7.10 1.76 11.71
N GLY A 68 7.43 2.93 12.28
CA GLY A 68 6.70 4.19 12.02
C GLY A 68 6.51 4.54 10.54
N GLY A 69 7.41 4.07 9.67
CA GLY A 69 7.29 4.20 8.22
C GLY A 69 6.13 3.41 7.60
N MET A 70 5.95 2.13 8.00
CA MET A 70 4.86 1.31 7.47
C MET A 70 3.49 1.75 7.97
N LYS A 71 3.41 2.24 9.21
CA LYS A 71 2.19 2.88 9.72
C LYS A 71 1.79 4.09 8.87
N SER A 72 2.72 5.01 8.61
CA SER A 72 2.46 6.21 7.79
C SER A 72 2.04 5.85 6.36
N LYS A 73 2.70 4.85 5.75
CA LYS A 73 2.36 4.37 4.41
C LYS A 73 0.97 3.76 4.36
N TYR A 74 0.61 2.93 5.34
CA TYR A 74 -0.71 2.33 5.43
C TYR A 74 -1.82 3.38 5.58
N GLU A 75 -1.64 4.37 6.46
CA GLU A 75 -2.58 5.48 6.59
C GLU A 75 -2.78 6.25 5.28
N LYS A 76 -1.70 6.46 4.51
CA LYS A 76 -1.78 7.08 3.18
C LYS A 76 -2.50 6.19 2.17
N ILE A 77 -2.23 4.89 2.16
CA ILE A 77 -2.92 3.92 1.31
C ILE A 77 -4.42 3.94 1.58
N LEU A 78 -4.85 3.96 2.85
CA LEU A 78 -6.26 4.06 3.21
C LEU A 78 -6.90 5.38 2.73
N LYS A 79 -6.17 6.50 2.78
CA LYS A 79 -6.64 7.78 2.23
C LYS A 79 -6.75 7.73 0.70
N ILE A 80 -5.75 7.18 0.01
CA ILE A 80 -5.75 6.98 -1.44
C ILE A 80 -6.93 6.10 -1.86
N ARG A 81 -7.21 5.04 -1.11
CA ARG A 81 -8.30 4.10 -1.37
C ARG A 81 -9.68 4.75 -1.36
N LYS A 82 -9.87 5.87 -0.63
CA LYS A 82 -11.10 6.67 -0.65
C LYS A 82 -11.30 7.43 -1.96
N HIS A 83 -10.24 7.56 -2.77
CA HIS A 83 -10.25 8.26 -4.04
C HIS A 83 -10.01 7.33 -5.23
N SER A 84 -9.73 6.05 -5.01
CA SER A 84 -9.48 5.07 -6.07
C SER A 84 -10.47 3.91 -6.05
N GLY A 85 -10.58 3.21 -7.17
CA GLY A 85 -11.40 2.00 -7.28
C GLY A 85 -10.84 0.83 -6.46
N LYS A 86 -9.53 0.59 -6.56
CA LYS A 86 -8.78 -0.48 -5.90
C LYS A 86 -7.35 -0.01 -5.58
N VAL A 87 -6.79 -0.48 -4.46
CA VAL A 87 -5.35 -0.37 -4.20
C VAL A 87 -4.75 -1.76 -4.07
N VAL A 88 -3.59 -1.97 -4.69
CA VAL A 88 -2.82 -3.21 -4.62
C VAL A 88 -1.44 -2.91 -4.04
N VAL A 89 -0.97 -3.75 -3.13
CA VAL A 89 0.42 -3.76 -2.64
C VAL A 89 1.05 -5.08 -3.01
N MET A 90 2.20 -5.06 -3.69
CA MET A 90 2.86 -6.27 -4.20
C MET A 90 4.38 -6.14 -4.30
N ASN A 91 5.07 -7.27 -4.44
CA ASN A 91 6.52 -7.29 -4.58
C ASN A 91 6.98 -6.76 -5.95
N GLY A 92 7.76 -5.68 -5.95
CA GLY A 92 8.37 -5.11 -7.14
C GLY A 92 9.49 -5.96 -7.73
N ASN A 93 10.07 -6.89 -6.95
CA ASN A 93 11.04 -7.88 -7.45
C ASN A 93 10.38 -9.04 -8.22
N ASN A 94 9.04 -9.08 -8.25
CA ASN A 94 8.23 -10.05 -8.97
C ASN A 94 7.22 -9.34 -9.92
N PRO A 95 7.71 -8.53 -10.88
CA PRO A 95 6.84 -7.72 -11.75
C PRO A 95 5.91 -8.58 -12.63
N GLU A 96 6.26 -9.83 -12.89
CA GLU A 96 5.44 -10.81 -13.61
C GLU A 96 4.09 -11.10 -12.91
N ARG A 97 3.90 -10.68 -11.66
CA ARG A 97 2.63 -10.83 -10.93
C ARG A 97 1.60 -9.77 -11.30
N LEU A 98 1.98 -8.70 -12.00
CA LEU A 98 1.05 -7.65 -12.45
C LEU A 98 -0.08 -8.21 -13.31
N GLN A 99 0.24 -9.15 -14.22
CA GLN A 99 -0.72 -9.86 -15.06
C GLN A 99 -1.68 -10.76 -14.27
N ASN A 100 -1.41 -11.03 -13.00
CA ASN A 100 -2.27 -11.85 -12.14
C ASN A 100 -3.20 -11.01 -11.28
N ILE A 101 -3.11 -9.67 -11.30
CA ILE A 101 -4.06 -8.82 -10.55
C ILE A 101 -5.48 -9.15 -10.99
N GLY A 102 -6.32 -9.57 -10.02
CA GLY A 102 -7.71 -9.98 -10.26
C GLY A 102 -7.91 -11.48 -10.51
N LYS A 103 -6.85 -12.29 -10.53
CA LYS A 103 -6.91 -13.76 -10.57
C LYS A 103 -6.81 -14.37 -9.17
N GLU A 104 -7.26 -15.61 -9.02
CA GLU A 104 -7.22 -16.34 -7.74
C GLU A 104 -5.79 -16.61 -7.23
N ASP A 105 -4.83 -16.76 -8.14
CA ASP A 105 -3.42 -17.03 -7.86
C ASP A 105 -2.60 -15.76 -7.60
N PHE A 106 -3.24 -14.58 -7.53
CA PHE A 106 -2.56 -13.34 -7.24
C PHE A 106 -1.88 -13.37 -5.86
N ILE A 107 -0.59 -13.05 -5.84
CA ILE A 107 0.18 -12.88 -4.60
C ILE A 107 0.40 -11.38 -4.38
N GLY A 108 -0.33 -10.85 -3.41
CA GLY A 108 -0.31 -9.45 -3.01
C GLY A 108 -1.36 -9.16 -1.96
N THR A 109 -1.45 -7.90 -1.56
CA THR A 109 -2.54 -7.39 -0.72
C THR A 109 -3.46 -6.51 -1.56
N VAL A 110 -4.76 -6.81 -1.52
CA VAL A 110 -5.80 -5.98 -2.15
C VAL A 110 -6.56 -5.21 -1.08
N ILE A 111 -6.77 -3.92 -1.32
CA ILE A 111 -7.42 -2.95 -0.42
C ILE A 111 -8.49 -2.18 -1.18
#